data_AF-A0A553MTJ4-F1
#
_entry.id   AF-A0A553MTJ4-F1
#
_cell.length_a   1.000
_cell.length_b   1.000
_cell.length_c   1.000
_cell.angle_alpha   90.00
_cell.angle_beta   90.00
_cell.angle_gamma   90.00
#
_symmetry.space_group_name_H-M   'P 1'
#
loop_
_entity.id
_entity.type
_entity.pdbx_description
1 polymer ?
#
loop_
_entity_poly.entity_id
_entity_poly.type
_entity_poly.pdbx_seq_one_letter_code
_entity_poly.pdbx_strand_id
1 'polypeptide(L)'
;MQFWSFFSCGTTDISRISYYAGALFGAGVSPYDLAGELERRWAWENQWMASSGCNPFPLCWARGACIYSYPPPLRKYDGQLAPTKGMAAAYVDPNRTHAMSQGGKPRFSTGTAGPLDRLLRIFHYFESSSDPCTWASNIRHGDSTDVKGIIQKILDIHKVRCVSCFGLRLSHLRTGEVHWLHPDTGVCHVRERYERGHPQEDWRYELRIRYLPKGFLNQFNEDQPTLNYFYHQVKSDYMMEIADRADQEIALKLGCLEIRRFFRDMRGNALDKKSNYELLEKDVGLRRFFPRSLLDSVKAKSLRKLIQQTFKQFANLNDQQCILKFFEILSPIYRFDKECFKCALGSSWVIAVELAIGPEEGISYLTDKGSNPTHLANFTQVQSIQFEERERKGVLQLDVAGAAEPLTVTTTTLNTAENMADLIDGYCRLVSGSSSSFIFRVQKANHEKRLQGLKAKVITVSETDDYAEIIDEEDTYTMPSTRDYEIQRERIELGRCIGEGQFGDVHQGIYICPVENLWFYIDFHFYR
;
A
#
# COMPACT_ATOMS: atom_id res chain seq x y z
N MET A 1 11.68 -3.86 36.91
CA MET A 1 12.99 -4.25 36.32
C MET A 1 13.11 -3.55 34.98
N GLN A 2 14.21 -2.81 34.76
CA GLN A 2 14.44 -2.12 33.49
C GLN A 2 14.89 -3.13 32.44
N PHE A 3 14.23 -3.13 31.28
CA PHE A 3 14.61 -3.95 30.13
C PHE A 3 15.78 -3.31 29.40
N TRP A 4 16.79 -4.11 29.08
CA TRP A 4 17.75 -3.81 28.03
C TRP A 4 17.44 -4.71 26.84
N SER A 5 16.85 -4.14 25.80
CA SER A 5 16.60 -4.83 24.53
C SER A 5 17.68 -4.44 23.54
N PHE A 6 18.49 -5.42 23.12
CA PHE A 6 19.37 -5.26 21.97
C PHE A 6 18.52 -5.21 20.69
N PHE A 7 18.69 -4.16 19.89
CA PHE A 7 18.13 -4.08 18.54
C PHE A 7 19.20 -4.42 17.52
N SER A 8 18.89 -5.39 16.64
CA SER A 8 19.60 -5.60 15.38
C SER A 8 19.13 -4.55 14.38
N CYS A 9 20.05 -3.84 13.76
CA CYS A 9 19.78 -2.90 12.68
C CYS A 9 20.35 -3.46 11.38
N GLY A 10 19.49 -3.69 10.39
CA GLY A 10 19.89 -3.84 9.00
C GLY A 10 19.47 -2.58 8.25
N THR A 11 20.47 -1.85 7.74
CA THR A 11 20.54 -1.17 6.42
C THR A 11 19.22 -0.61 5.85
N THR A 12 19.07 0.68 5.53
CA THR A 12 20.05 1.77 5.28
C THR A 12 19.42 3.15 5.64
N ASP A 13 20.12 4.29 5.57
CA ASP A 13 21.56 4.51 5.81
C ASP A 13 21.75 5.77 6.68
N ILE A 14 22.85 5.84 7.43
CA ILE A 14 23.41 7.08 8.00
C ILE A 14 24.92 6.92 8.15
N SER A 15 25.64 7.93 7.69
CA SER A 15 27.00 8.20 8.14
C SER A 15 27.08 8.52 9.64
N ARG A 16 27.53 7.57 10.47
CA ARG A 16 28.43 7.74 11.66
C ARG A 16 28.43 6.56 12.63
N ILE A 17 29.63 6.23 13.12
CA ILE A 17 29.89 5.27 14.21
C ILE A 17 29.48 5.89 15.56
N SER A 18 28.84 5.11 16.44
CA SER A 18 28.52 5.52 17.82
C SER A 18 29.28 4.69 18.86
N TYR A 19 30.13 5.32 19.67
CA TYR A 19 30.79 4.70 20.82
C TYR A 19 30.00 4.96 22.12
N TYR A 20 29.67 3.90 22.86
CA TYR A 20 29.14 4.00 24.23
C TYR A 20 30.22 3.69 25.26
N ALA A 21 30.69 4.72 25.97
CA ALA A 21 31.54 4.58 27.15
C ALA A 21 30.69 4.61 28.44
N GLY A 22 30.28 3.43 28.90
CA GLY A 22 29.54 3.28 30.17
C GLY A 22 30.49 3.24 31.37
N ALA A 23 30.67 4.36 32.06
CA ALA A 23 31.35 4.38 33.36
C ALA A 23 30.39 3.95 34.48
N LEU A 24 30.70 2.87 35.21
CA LEU A 24 30.19 2.62 36.58
C LEU A 24 30.98 1.47 37.27
N PHE A 25 31.26 1.65 38.56
CA PHE A 25 31.89 0.72 39.53
C PHE A 25 33.41 0.42 39.44
N GLY A 26 34.19 1.25 40.14
CA GLY A 26 34.89 0.81 41.36
C GLY A 26 35.87 -0.37 41.30
N ALA A 27 37.15 -0.04 41.05
CA ALA A 27 38.36 -0.70 41.58
C ALA A 27 38.43 -2.25 41.68
N GLY A 28 39.20 -2.87 40.77
CA GLY A 28 39.98 -4.07 41.12
C GLY A 28 39.68 -5.37 40.37
N VAL A 29 39.74 -5.37 39.03
CA VAL A 29 39.85 -6.61 38.21
C VAL A 29 40.89 -6.39 37.10
N SER A 30 41.72 -7.41 36.82
CA SER A 30 42.80 -7.34 35.82
C SER A 30 42.28 -7.54 34.39
N PRO A 31 42.77 -6.80 33.37
CA PRO A 31 42.34 -6.98 31.98
C PRO A 31 42.57 -8.38 31.38
N TYR A 32 43.51 -9.16 31.94
CA TYR A 32 43.89 -10.47 31.40
C TYR A 32 42.88 -11.59 31.69
N ASP A 33 42.10 -11.49 32.76
CA ASP A 33 41.13 -12.54 33.14
C ASP A 33 39.85 -12.49 32.27
N LEU A 34 39.51 -11.32 31.71
CA LEU A 34 38.34 -11.15 30.84
C LEU A 34 38.52 -11.82 29.46
N ALA A 35 39.73 -11.81 28.90
CA ALA A 35 40.00 -12.35 27.56
C ALA A 35 39.76 -13.86 27.51
N GLY A 36 40.28 -14.60 28.50
CA GLY A 36 40.12 -16.05 28.59
C GLY A 36 38.70 -16.52 28.92
N GLU A 37 37.79 -15.64 29.35
CA GLU A 37 36.38 -15.95 29.56
C GLU A 37 35.52 -15.64 28.33
N LEU A 38 35.90 -14.64 27.53
CA LEU A 38 35.30 -14.37 26.22
C LEU A 38 35.65 -15.44 25.18
N GLU A 39 36.91 -15.90 25.12
CA GLU A 39 37.31 -17.01 24.22
C GLU A 39 36.56 -18.31 24.53
N ARG A 40 36.40 -18.66 25.82
CA ARG A 40 35.64 -19.86 26.23
C ARG A 40 34.15 -19.75 25.86
N ARG A 41 33.59 -18.54 25.84
CA ARG A 41 32.20 -18.28 25.45
C ARG A 41 32.00 -18.34 23.93
N TRP A 42 32.92 -17.76 23.17
CA TRP A 42 32.96 -17.86 21.70
C TRP A 42 33.17 -19.31 21.23
N ALA A 43 34.01 -20.09 21.90
CA ALA A 43 34.21 -21.51 21.58
C ALA A 43 32.93 -22.33 21.81
N TRP A 44 32.19 -22.05 22.91
CA TRP A 44 30.93 -22.70 23.21
C TRP A 44 29.81 -22.33 22.22
N GLU A 45 29.68 -21.05 21.86
CA GLU A 45 28.69 -20.58 20.89
C GLU A 45 28.93 -21.16 19.48
N ASN A 46 30.18 -21.25 19.03
CA ASN A 46 30.52 -21.90 17.75
C ASN A 46 30.23 -23.42 17.76
N GLN A 47 30.46 -24.10 18.89
CA GLN A 47 30.14 -25.53 19.01
C GLN A 47 28.62 -25.81 19.10
N TRP A 48 27.84 -24.85 19.61
CA TRP A 48 26.37 -24.91 19.62
C TRP A 48 25.76 -24.61 18.24
N MET A 49 26.33 -23.66 17.50
CA MET A 49 25.96 -23.34 16.11
C MET A 49 26.23 -24.51 15.15
N ALA A 50 27.36 -25.21 15.29
CA ALA A 50 27.70 -26.36 14.44
C ALA A 50 26.85 -27.61 14.72
N SER A 51 26.22 -27.72 15.89
CA SER A 51 25.38 -28.87 16.28
C SER A 51 23.88 -28.61 16.11
N SER A 52 23.48 -27.37 15.85
CA SER A 52 22.09 -26.92 15.72
C SER A 52 21.80 -26.45 14.29
N GLY A 53 21.52 -27.37 13.37
CA GLY A 53 21.28 -27.08 11.94
C GLY A 53 19.99 -26.30 11.62
N CYS A 54 19.88 -25.06 12.12
CA CYS A 54 18.80 -24.10 11.87
C CYS A 54 19.38 -22.80 11.32
N ASN A 55 18.90 -22.37 10.15
CA ASN A 55 19.33 -21.16 9.42
C ASN A 55 18.33 -19.98 9.67
N PRO A 56 18.51 -18.75 9.13
CA PRO A 56 18.38 -17.54 9.95
C PRO A 56 17.23 -16.62 9.54
N PHE A 57 16.61 -15.94 10.52
CA PHE A 57 15.65 -14.85 10.27
C PHE A 57 15.70 -13.80 11.39
N PRO A 58 15.92 -12.52 11.08
CA PRO A 58 15.59 -11.42 11.99
C PRO A 58 14.11 -11.04 11.79
N LEU A 59 13.29 -11.21 12.83
CA LEU A 59 11.88 -10.80 12.82
C LEU A 59 11.60 -9.92 14.04
N CYS A 60 11.44 -8.61 13.80
CA CYS A 60 10.91 -7.66 14.78
C CYS A 60 9.50 -7.25 14.36
N TRP A 61 8.49 -7.58 15.17
CA TRP A 61 7.10 -7.15 14.92
C TRP A 61 6.40 -6.65 16.19
N ALA A 62 5.69 -5.53 16.04
CA ALA A 62 4.85 -4.97 17.10
C ALA A 62 3.50 -5.70 17.18
N ARG A 63 2.92 -5.77 18.38
CA ARG A 63 1.63 -6.45 18.61
C ARG A 63 0.43 -5.55 18.31
N GLY A 64 -0.57 -6.12 17.62
CA GLY A 64 -1.95 -5.97 18.08
C GLY A 64 -2.95 -5.14 17.26
N ALA A 65 -2.74 -4.91 15.96
CA ALA A 65 -3.80 -4.43 15.06
C ALA A 65 -4.32 -5.56 14.15
N CYS A 66 -5.54 -5.43 13.63
CA CYS A 66 -6.02 -6.30 12.56
C CYS A 66 -5.44 -5.81 11.24
N ILE A 67 -4.57 -6.60 10.62
CA ILE A 67 -3.63 -6.16 9.56
C ILE A 67 -4.31 -5.79 8.24
N TYR A 68 -5.59 -6.15 8.06
CA TYR A 68 -6.38 -5.78 6.89
C TYR A 68 -7.45 -4.72 7.20
N SER A 69 -7.71 -4.36 8.47
CA SER A 69 -8.84 -3.51 8.85
C SER A 69 -8.62 -2.01 8.61
N TYR A 70 -9.26 -1.47 7.57
CA TYR A 70 -9.39 -0.02 7.35
C TYR A 70 -10.81 0.41 6.94
N PRO A 71 -11.34 1.53 7.50
CA PRO A 71 -10.78 2.29 8.61
C PRO A 71 -10.87 1.49 9.93
N PRO A 72 -9.97 1.73 10.91
CA PRO A 72 -10.12 1.15 12.24
C PRO A 72 -11.47 1.57 12.83
N PRO A 73 -12.24 0.66 13.46
CA PRO A 73 -13.53 1.00 14.03
C PRO A 73 -13.36 2.09 15.10
N LEU A 74 -14.09 3.19 14.93
CA LEU A 74 -14.20 4.26 15.91
C LEU A 74 -14.48 3.66 17.30
N ARG A 75 -13.68 4.04 18.30
CA ARG A 75 -13.81 3.56 19.69
C ARG A 75 -15.23 3.80 20.21
N LYS A 76 -16.06 2.75 20.19
CA LYS A 76 -17.32 2.68 20.94
C LYS A 76 -17.16 1.65 22.04
N TYR A 77 -17.04 2.17 23.26
CA TYR A 77 -17.14 1.47 24.54
C TYR A 77 -16.22 0.26 24.74
N ASP A 78 -15.08 0.51 25.38
CA ASP A 78 -14.67 -0.29 26.53
C ASP A 78 -14.54 0.64 27.74
N GLY A 79 -15.39 0.42 28.74
CA GLY A 79 -15.33 1.12 30.02
C GLY A 79 -14.59 0.28 31.05
N GLN A 80 -13.95 0.95 32.01
CA GLN A 80 -13.25 0.38 33.17
C GLN A 80 -11.89 -0.28 32.86
N LEU A 81 -10.78 0.44 33.11
CA LEU A 81 -9.98 0.24 34.33
C LEU A 81 -8.86 1.28 34.50
N ALA A 82 -8.79 1.85 35.72
CA ALA A 82 -7.73 2.65 36.34
C ALA A 82 -7.39 4.07 35.78
N PRO A 83 -7.15 5.09 36.65
CA PRO A 83 -6.97 6.48 36.25
C PRO A 83 -5.49 6.92 36.19
N THR A 84 -5.13 7.72 35.19
CA THR A 84 -3.93 8.57 35.21
C THR A 84 -4.33 10.04 35.34
N LYS A 85 -3.74 10.74 36.31
CA LYS A 85 -4.10 12.10 36.70
C LYS A 85 -3.80 13.09 35.57
N GLY A 86 -4.73 14.01 35.31
CA GLY A 86 -4.54 15.08 34.34
C GLY A 86 -3.53 16.14 34.81
N MET A 87 -2.87 16.77 33.85
CA MET A 87 -2.22 18.07 33.99
C MET A 87 -2.97 19.03 33.07
N ALA A 88 -3.42 20.16 33.61
CA ALA A 88 -4.28 21.09 32.90
C ALA A 88 -3.47 21.95 31.92
N ALA A 89 -3.90 22.02 30.66
CA ALA A 89 -3.52 23.10 29.75
C ALA A 89 -4.52 24.25 29.95
N ALA A 90 -4.00 25.45 30.24
CA ALA A 90 -4.83 26.59 30.65
C ALA A 90 -5.66 27.15 29.48
N TYR A 91 -6.87 27.62 29.84
CA TYR A 91 -7.78 28.35 28.96
C TYR A 91 -7.19 29.72 28.60
N VAL A 92 -7.37 30.15 27.34
CA VAL A 92 -7.04 31.52 26.91
C VAL A 92 -8.28 32.39 27.10
N ASP A 93 -8.13 33.58 27.68
CA ASP A 93 -9.18 34.60 27.81
C ASP A 93 -8.68 35.93 27.22
N PRO A 94 -9.49 36.73 26.48
CA PRO A 94 -8.99 37.82 25.65
C PRO A 94 -9.13 39.22 26.30
N ASN A 95 -8.60 40.22 25.58
CA ASN A 95 -8.67 41.68 25.81
C ASN A 95 -7.82 42.28 26.95
N ARG A 96 -6.83 43.09 26.55
CA ARG A 96 -6.87 44.55 26.78
C ARG A 96 -6.01 45.33 25.79
N THR A 97 -6.48 46.53 25.45
CA THR A 97 -5.93 47.47 24.45
C THR A 97 -4.81 48.34 25.00
N HIS A 98 -3.83 48.73 24.16
CA HIS A 98 -3.57 50.16 23.79
C HIS A 98 -2.32 50.36 22.89
N ALA A 99 -2.34 51.48 22.14
CA ALA A 99 -1.21 52.26 21.59
C ALA A 99 -0.45 51.80 20.32
N MET A 100 -0.93 52.33 19.18
CA MET A 100 -0.23 52.82 17.97
C MET A 100 1.30 52.70 17.83
N SER A 101 1.76 52.19 16.67
CA SER A 101 2.63 52.95 15.74
C SER A 101 2.52 52.40 14.30
N GLN A 102 3.17 53.07 13.33
CA GLN A 102 2.83 53.07 11.91
C GLN A 102 3.55 52.01 11.04
N GLY A 103 2.91 51.65 9.92
CA GLY A 103 3.57 51.70 8.60
C GLY A 103 4.08 50.39 7.98
N GLY A 104 3.36 49.90 6.96
CA GLY A 104 3.91 48.92 5.99
C GLY A 104 2.90 47.89 5.51
N LYS A 105 2.37 48.03 4.27
CA LYS A 105 1.62 46.96 3.60
C LYS A 105 2.61 45.96 2.96
N PRO A 106 2.56 44.65 3.27
CA PRO A 106 3.14 43.64 2.39
C PRO A 106 2.16 43.35 1.24
N ARG A 107 2.70 43.17 0.03
CA ARG A 107 1.95 42.64 -1.11
C ARG A 107 1.64 41.16 -0.85
N PHE A 108 0.45 40.70 -1.25
CA PHE A 108 0.23 39.27 -1.48
C PHE A 108 1.09 38.83 -2.67
N SER A 109 2.25 38.24 -2.39
CA SER A 109 2.93 37.36 -3.33
C SER A 109 2.27 35.99 -3.24
N THR A 110 1.68 35.54 -4.36
CA THR A 110 1.24 34.16 -4.58
C THR A 110 2.36 33.20 -4.19
N GLY A 111 2.14 32.41 -3.14
CA GLY A 111 3.08 31.39 -2.72
C GLY A 111 3.14 30.29 -3.77
N THR A 112 4.34 30.06 -4.32
CA THR A 112 4.66 28.81 -5.00
C THR A 112 4.47 27.66 -4.02
N ALA A 113 3.70 26.65 -4.40
CA ALA A 113 3.56 25.42 -3.63
C ALA A 113 4.95 24.81 -3.35
N GLY A 114 5.17 24.36 -2.11
CA GLY A 114 6.46 23.79 -1.71
C GLY A 114 6.72 22.43 -2.36
N PRO A 115 7.96 21.94 -2.37
CA PRO A 115 8.31 20.65 -3.00
C PRO A 115 7.58 19.43 -2.41
N LEU A 116 7.03 19.53 -1.19
CA LEU A 116 6.17 18.52 -0.57
C LEU A 116 4.78 18.41 -1.20
N ASP A 117 4.30 19.45 -1.90
CA ASP A 117 2.98 19.47 -2.53
C ASP A 117 2.95 18.77 -3.90
N ARG A 118 3.96 17.95 -4.20
CA ARG A 118 4.07 17.13 -5.43
C ARG A 118 4.34 15.65 -5.14
N LEU A 119 4.11 15.22 -3.90
CA LEU A 119 4.30 13.84 -3.45
C LEU A 119 2.95 13.14 -3.27
N LEU A 120 2.75 12.02 -3.95
CA LEU A 120 1.54 11.22 -3.92
C LEU A 120 1.83 9.82 -3.35
N ARG A 121 1.29 9.49 -2.18
CA ARG A 121 1.39 8.14 -1.59
C ARG A 121 0.29 7.24 -2.14
N ILE A 122 0.67 6.18 -2.86
CA ILE A 122 -0.25 5.26 -3.52
C ILE A 122 -0.11 3.87 -2.94
N PHE A 123 -1.16 3.41 -2.26
CA PHE A 123 -1.22 2.06 -1.72
C PHE A 123 -1.42 1.02 -2.83
N HIS A 124 -0.83 -0.16 -2.68
CA HIS A 124 -0.86 -1.19 -3.70
C HIS A 124 -0.66 -2.61 -3.11
N TYR A 125 -0.89 -3.62 -3.94
CA TYR A 125 -0.87 -5.04 -3.54
C TYR A 125 0.36 -5.84 -4.01
N PHE A 126 1.44 -5.15 -4.43
CA PHE A 126 2.74 -5.80 -4.62
C PHE A 126 3.32 -6.23 -3.27
N GLU A 127 3.62 -7.52 -3.12
CA GLU A 127 4.12 -8.12 -1.87
C GLU A 127 5.53 -7.61 -1.53
N SER A 128 5.69 -7.18 -0.28
CA SER A 128 6.97 -6.74 0.32
C SER A 128 7.14 -7.37 1.70
N SER A 129 8.33 -7.27 2.28
CA SER A 129 8.65 -7.77 3.64
C SER A 129 7.97 -6.96 4.76
N SER A 130 7.48 -5.75 4.45
CA SER A 130 6.72 -4.90 5.37
C SER A 130 5.26 -5.40 5.56
N ASP A 131 4.55 -4.85 6.55
CA ASP A 131 3.16 -5.25 6.81
C ASP A 131 2.23 -4.91 5.63
N PRO A 132 1.28 -5.77 5.23
CA PRO A 132 0.39 -5.54 4.09
C PRO A 132 -0.39 -4.22 4.09
N CYS A 133 -0.61 -3.61 5.25
CA CYS A 133 -1.28 -2.31 5.35
C CYS A 133 -0.38 -1.11 5.01
N THR A 134 0.95 -1.28 4.96
CA THR A 134 1.92 -0.21 4.65
C THR A 134 2.45 -0.27 3.21
N TRP A 135 2.10 -1.30 2.43
CA TRP A 135 2.50 -1.45 1.03
C TRP A 135 1.99 -0.27 0.18
N ALA A 136 2.90 0.64 -0.14
CA ALA A 136 2.66 1.84 -0.92
C ALA A 136 3.95 2.32 -1.60
N SER A 137 3.78 3.04 -2.70
CA SER A 137 4.84 3.81 -3.38
C SER A 137 4.60 5.30 -3.15
N ASN A 138 5.65 6.06 -2.86
CA ASN A 138 5.57 7.53 -2.81
C ASN A 138 6.06 8.10 -4.14
N ILE A 139 5.23 8.86 -4.85
CA ILE A 139 5.50 9.28 -6.23
C ILE A 139 5.60 10.80 -6.31
N ARG A 140 6.76 11.30 -6.74
CA ARG A 140 6.95 12.69 -7.15
C ARG A 140 6.36 12.87 -8.54
N HIS A 141 5.58 13.92 -8.77
CA HIS A 141 4.95 14.19 -10.07
C HIS A 141 5.13 15.65 -10.55
N GLY A 142 5.12 15.84 -11.87
CA GLY A 142 5.09 17.13 -12.56
C GLY A 142 3.69 17.75 -12.61
N ASP A 143 3.56 18.91 -13.25
CA ASP A 143 2.26 19.60 -13.33
C ASP A 143 1.35 19.00 -14.41
N SER A 144 1.92 18.38 -15.46
CA SER A 144 1.17 17.71 -16.52
C SER A 144 1.13 16.18 -16.42
N THR A 145 1.57 15.59 -15.30
CA THR A 145 1.44 14.15 -15.06
C THR A 145 -0.03 13.74 -14.95
N ASP A 146 -0.43 12.69 -15.66
CA ASP A 146 -1.77 12.09 -15.59
C ASP A 146 -1.79 10.79 -14.76
N VAL A 147 -2.99 10.32 -14.43
CA VAL A 147 -3.21 9.08 -13.68
C VAL A 147 -2.61 7.87 -14.42
N LYS A 148 -2.61 7.88 -15.75
CA LYS A 148 -1.99 6.84 -16.57
C LYS A 148 -0.48 6.75 -16.35
N GLY A 149 0.24 7.88 -16.37
CA GLY A 149 1.68 7.95 -16.11
C GLY A 149 2.03 7.48 -14.70
N ILE A 150 1.23 7.88 -13.71
CA ILE A 150 1.34 7.39 -12.32
C ILE A 150 1.21 5.86 -12.24
N ILE A 151 0.18 5.28 -12.87
CA ILE A 151 -0.03 3.83 -12.91
C ILE A 151 1.17 3.14 -13.58
N GLN A 152 1.57 3.62 -14.77
CA GLN A 152 2.65 3.03 -15.56
C GLN A 152 3.96 2.93 -14.75
N LYS A 153 4.32 4.00 -14.02
CA LYS A 153 5.56 4.04 -13.22
C LYS A 153 5.64 2.96 -12.15
N ILE A 154 4.54 2.66 -11.44
CA ILE A 154 4.50 1.58 -10.46
C ILE A 154 4.62 0.23 -11.18
N LEU A 155 3.86 0.03 -12.25
CA LEU A 155 3.79 -1.24 -12.96
C LEU A 155 5.11 -1.61 -13.66
N ASP A 156 5.88 -0.63 -14.13
CA ASP A 156 7.19 -0.81 -14.75
C ASP A 156 8.23 -1.39 -13.76
N ILE A 157 8.27 -0.88 -12.51
CA ILE A 157 9.18 -1.41 -11.46
C ILE A 157 8.91 -2.88 -11.20
N HIS A 158 7.63 -3.26 -11.13
CA HIS A 158 7.20 -4.64 -10.87
C HIS A 158 7.13 -5.51 -12.14
N LYS A 159 7.50 -4.97 -13.31
CA LYS A 159 7.57 -5.67 -14.61
C LYS A 159 6.24 -6.35 -15.01
N VAL A 160 5.12 -5.69 -14.69
CA VAL A 160 3.77 -6.15 -15.02
C VAL A 160 3.55 -6.13 -16.53
N ARG A 161 2.92 -7.19 -17.07
CA ARG A 161 2.54 -7.28 -18.49
C ARG A 161 1.06 -6.96 -18.72
N CYS A 162 0.20 -7.33 -17.78
CA CYS A 162 -1.25 -7.05 -17.81
C CYS A 162 -1.61 -5.60 -17.44
N VAL A 163 -0.87 -4.61 -17.97
CA VAL A 163 -0.95 -3.18 -17.60
C VAL A 163 -2.36 -2.61 -17.74
N SER A 164 -3.08 -2.95 -18.81
CA SER A 164 -4.44 -2.50 -19.11
C SER A 164 -5.52 -2.97 -18.13
N CYS A 165 -5.18 -3.83 -17.16
CA CYS A 165 -6.12 -4.31 -16.14
C CYS A 165 -6.23 -3.37 -14.92
N PHE A 166 -5.29 -2.44 -14.77
CA PHE A 166 -5.14 -1.59 -13.58
C PHE A 166 -5.83 -0.23 -13.72
N GLY A 167 -6.41 0.25 -12.63
CA GLY A 167 -6.94 1.60 -12.44
C GLY A 167 -6.54 2.16 -11.08
N LEU A 168 -6.74 3.47 -10.89
CA LEU A 168 -6.42 4.16 -9.64
C LEU A 168 -7.71 4.56 -8.91
N ARG A 169 -7.85 4.09 -7.67
CA ARG A 169 -8.99 4.38 -6.80
C ARG A 169 -8.60 5.45 -5.79
N LEU A 170 -9.42 6.48 -5.66
CA LEU A 170 -9.39 7.45 -4.56
C LEU A 170 -10.51 7.12 -3.58
N SER A 171 -10.25 7.15 -2.28
CA SER A 171 -11.24 6.85 -1.25
C SER A 171 -11.14 7.82 -0.08
N HIS A 172 -12.29 8.36 0.36
CA HIS A 172 -12.36 9.23 1.54
C HIS A 172 -12.60 8.38 2.79
N LEU A 173 -11.59 8.32 3.66
CA LEU A 173 -11.51 7.39 4.79
C LEU A 173 -12.60 7.60 5.86
N ARG A 174 -13.22 8.79 5.93
CA ARG A 174 -14.29 9.10 6.89
C ARG A 174 -15.70 8.86 6.38
N THR A 175 -15.99 9.06 5.09
CA THR A 175 -17.33 8.85 4.53
C THR A 175 -17.49 7.49 3.84
N GLY A 176 -16.37 6.84 3.47
CA GLY A 176 -16.39 5.65 2.61
C GLY A 176 -16.74 5.97 1.15
N GLU A 177 -16.71 7.25 0.75
CA GLU A 177 -16.91 7.63 -0.64
C GLU A 177 -15.70 7.21 -1.49
N VAL A 178 -15.98 6.72 -2.70
CA VAL A 178 -14.99 6.19 -3.65
C VAL A 178 -15.14 6.92 -4.98
N HIS A 179 -14.00 7.29 -5.57
CA HIS A 179 -13.89 7.79 -6.93
C HIS A 179 -12.84 6.96 -7.68
N TRP A 180 -13.18 6.42 -8.84
CA TRP A 180 -12.22 5.85 -9.76
C TRP A 180 -11.69 6.94 -10.69
N LEU A 181 -10.38 7.08 -10.71
CA LEU A 181 -9.70 8.17 -11.39
C LEU A 181 -9.39 7.74 -12.83
N HIS A 182 -10.08 8.37 -13.78
CA HIS A 182 -9.92 8.08 -15.19
C HIS A 182 -8.47 8.33 -15.66
N PRO A 183 -7.82 7.41 -16.41
CA PRO A 183 -6.39 7.48 -16.74
C PRO A 183 -5.93 8.80 -17.35
N ASP A 184 -6.73 9.43 -18.22
CA ASP A 184 -6.38 10.67 -18.93
C ASP A 184 -6.62 11.93 -18.06
N THR A 185 -6.81 11.78 -16.75
CA THR A 185 -7.02 12.89 -15.81
C THR A 185 -5.69 13.32 -15.19
N GLY A 186 -5.35 14.61 -15.30
CA GLY A 186 -4.15 15.18 -14.66
C GLY A 186 -4.20 15.08 -13.14
N VAL A 187 -3.10 14.65 -12.51
CA VAL A 187 -2.99 14.46 -11.05
C VAL A 187 -3.31 15.74 -10.28
N CYS A 188 -2.78 16.88 -10.74
CA CYS A 188 -3.05 18.19 -10.15
C CYS A 188 -4.56 18.52 -10.14
N HIS A 189 -5.29 18.15 -11.20
CA HIS A 189 -6.75 18.35 -11.26
C HIS A 189 -7.50 17.45 -10.28
N VAL A 190 -7.06 16.20 -10.09
CA VAL A 190 -7.62 15.30 -9.05
C VAL A 190 -7.46 15.93 -7.67
N ARG A 191 -6.25 16.36 -7.32
CA ARG A 191 -5.96 16.97 -6.02
C ARG A 191 -6.76 18.26 -5.80
N GLU A 192 -6.82 19.13 -6.81
CA GLU A 192 -7.67 20.33 -6.77
C GLU A 192 -9.18 20.04 -6.63
N ARG A 193 -9.68 18.93 -7.19
CA ARG A 193 -11.10 18.55 -7.17
C ARG A 193 -11.53 17.94 -5.83
N TYR A 194 -10.69 17.09 -5.22
CA TYR A 194 -11.08 16.27 -4.06
C TYR A 194 -10.40 16.70 -2.74
N GLU A 195 -9.12 17.06 -2.77
CA GLU A 195 -8.37 17.45 -1.56
C GLU A 195 -8.67 18.91 -1.14
N ARG A 196 -9.13 19.76 -2.06
CA ARG A 196 -9.44 21.16 -1.75
C ARG A 196 -10.54 21.27 -0.67
N GLY A 197 -10.13 21.69 0.52
CA GLY A 197 -11.02 21.86 1.69
C GLY A 197 -11.07 20.66 2.63
N HIS A 198 -10.32 19.59 2.36
CA HIS A 198 -10.17 18.43 3.24
C HIS A 198 -8.68 18.19 3.56
N PRO A 199 -8.35 17.74 4.79
CA PRO A 199 -7.01 17.24 5.10
C PRO A 199 -6.59 16.10 4.16
N GLN A 200 -5.31 16.03 3.78
CA GLN A 200 -4.79 15.01 2.86
C GLN A 200 -4.89 13.61 3.49
N GLU A 201 -4.73 13.50 4.81
CA GLU A 201 -4.84 12.26 5.58
C GLU A 201 -6.25 11.63 5.58
N ASP A 202 -7.27 12.37 5.13
CA ASP A 202 -8.62 11.83 4.94
C ASP A 202 -8.79 11.10 3.60
N TRP A 203 -7.82 11.23 2.69
CA TRP A 203 -7.86 10.66 1.34
C TRP A 203 -6.81 9.56 1.17
N ARG A 204 -7.21 8.48 0.48
CA ARG A 204 -6.33 7.36 0.15
C ARG A 204 -6.35 7.08 -1.35
N TYR A 205 -5.18 7.16 -1.97
CA TYR A 205 -4.94 6.69 -3.33
C TYR A 205 -4.54 5.21 -3.28
N GLU A 206 -5.13 4.40 -4.14
CA GLU A 206 -4.97 2.95 -4.12
C GLU A 206 -5.00 2.41 -5.55
N LEU A 207 -3.86 1.88 -6.00
CA LEU A 207 -3.75 1.17 -7.27
C LEU A 207 -4.52 -0.15 -7.16
N ARG A 208 -5.35 -0.50 -8.14
CA ARG A 208 -6.14 -1.74 -8.12
C ARG A 208 -6.32 -2.32 -9.51
N ILE A 209 -6.39 -3.65 -9.60
CA ILE A 209 -6.90 -4.34 -10.78
C ILE A 209 -8.42 -4.18 -10.79
N ARG A 210 -8.96 -3.67 -11.90
CA ARG A 210 -10.40 -3.38 -12.07
C ARG A 210 -10.98 -4.00 -13.34
N TYR A 211 -10.23 -3.95 -14.44
CA TYR A 211 -10.69 -4.40 -15.75
C TYR A 211 -10.14 -5.80 -16.01
N LEU A 212 -10.96 -6.82 -15.87
CA LEU A 212 -10.51 -8.21 -16.01
C LEU A 212 -10.61 -8.68 -17.47
N PRO A 213 -9.59 -9.32 -18.06
CA PRO A 213 -9.74 -9.96 -19.35
C PRO A 213 -10.62 -11.22 -19.23
N LYS A 214 -11.25 -11.65 -20.33
CA LYS A 214 -12.03 -12.89 -20.36
C LYS A 214 -11.14 -14.09 -20.03
N GLY A 215 -11.55 -14.93 -19.07
CA GLY A 215 -10.69 -15.98 -18.53
C GLY A 215 -9.42 -15.47 -17.82
N PHE A 216 -9.47 -14.31 -17.17
CA PHE A 216 -8.34 -13.58 -16.57
C PHE A 216 -7.33 -14.43 -15.81
N LEU A 217 -7.77 -15.44 -15.04
CA LEU A 217 -6.86 -16.32 -14.29
C LEU A 217 -5.81 -16.98 -15.20
N ASN A 218 -6.15 -17.36 -16.43
CA ASN A 218 -5.19 -17.96 -17.35
C ASN A 218 -4.12 -16.95 -17.80
N GLN A 219 -4.50 -15.70 -18.05
CA GLN A 219 -3.56 -14.65 -18.47
C GLN A 219 -2.67 -14.21 -17.29
N PHE A 220 -3.25 -14.03 -16.11
CA PHE A 220 -2.51 -13.71 -14.89
C PHE A 220 -1.58 -14.86 -14.49
N ASN A 221 -1.96 -16.12 -14.76
CA ASN A 221 -1.10 -17.28 -14.51
C ASN A 221 0.23 -17.22 -15.28
N GLU A 222 0.25 -16.58 -16.44
CA GLU A 222 1.48 -16.27 -17.16
C GLU A 222 2.17 -15.02 -16.57
N ASP A 223 1.42 -14.00 -16.13
CA ASP A 223 1.94 -12.75 -15.57
C ASP A 223 1.99 -12.75 -14.03
N GLN A 224 3.00 -13.43 -13.47
CA GLN A 224 3.14 -13.66 -12.03
C GLN A 224 3.02 -12.41 -11.12
N PRO A 225 3.58 -11.23 -11.46
CA PRO A 225 3.34 -10.02 -10.66
C PRO A 225 1.85 -9.67 -10.53
N THR A 226 1.09 -9.76 -11.63
CA THR A 226 -0.35 -9.49 -11.67
C THR A 226 -1.16 -10.56 -10.92
N LEU A 227 -0.79 -11.85 -11.02
CA LEU A 227 -1.46 -12.92 -10.25
C LEU A 227 -1.34 -12.71 -8.74
N ASN A 228 -0.14 -12.39 -8.26
CA ASN A 228 0.10 -12.14 -6.85
C ASN A 228 -0.60 -10.84 -6.40
N TYR A 229 -0.56 -9.78 -7.23
CA TYR A 229 -1.31 -8.54 -6.97
C TYR A 229 -2.80 -8.80 -6.79
N PHE A 230 -3.41 -9.51 -7.75
CA PHE A 230 -4.84 -9.82 -7.73
C PHE A 230 -5.22 -10.70 -6.53
N TYR A 231 -4.36 -11.67 -6.18
CA TYR A 231 -4.52 -12.47 -4.99
C TYR A 231 -4.56 -11.61 -3.71
N HIS A 232 -3.58 -10.73 -3.52
CA HIS A 232 -3.51 -9.88 -2.34
C HIS A 232 -4.68 -8.88 -2.26
N GLN A 233 -5.09 -8.32 -3.40
CA GLN A 233 -6.28 -7.46 -3.51
C GLN A 233 -7.55 -8.22 -3.08
N VAL A 234 -7.89 -9.32 -3.75
CA VAL A 234 -9.11 -10.09 -3.48
C VAL A 234 -9.12 -10.69 -2.07
N LYS A 235 -7.95 -11.11 -1.55
CA LYS A 235 -7.82 -11.56 -0.17
C LYS A 235 -8.06 -10.42 0.83
N SER A 236 -7.59 -9.21 0.54
CA SER A 236 -7.86 -8.03 1.36
C SER A 236 -9.35 -7.72 1.41
N ASP A 237 -10.02 -7.72 0.25
CA ASP A 237 -11.47 -7.46 0.16
C ASP A 237 -12.27 -8.57 0.88
N TYR A 238 -11.91 -9.85 0.69
CA TYR A 238 -12.49 -10.98 1.42
C TYR A 238 -12.41 -10.77 2.94
N MET A 239 -11.21 -10.47 3.46
CA MET A 239 -10.96 -10.26 4.90
C MET A 239 -11.75 -9.07 5.47
N MET A 240 -12.11 -8.10 4.63
CA MET A 240 -12.81 -6.88 5.02
C MET A 240 -14.34 -6.98 4.96
N GLU A 241 -14.87 -7.58 3.89
CA GLU A 241 -16.31 -7.49 3.59
C GLU A 241 -17.11 -8.67 4.11
N ILE A 242 -16.56 -9.89 3.97
CA ILE A 242 -17.33 -11.13 4.16
C ILE A 242 -16.67 -12.18 5.07
N ALA A 243 -15.37 -12.12 5.37
CA ALA A 243 -14.69 -13.20 6.08
C ALA A 243 -15.29 -13.49 7.46
N ASP A 244 -15.69 -12.47 8.23
CA ASP A 244 -16.37 -12.67 9.53
C ASP A 244 -17.76 -13.32 9.42
N ARG A 245 -18.36 -13.32 8.22
CA ARG A 245 -19.69 -13.90 7.91
C ARG A 245 -19.60 -15.22 7.14
N ALA A 246 -18.43 -15.57 6.62
CA ALA A 246 -18.22 -16.76 5.81
C ALA A 246 -18.30 -18.04 6.66
N ASP A 247 -18.69 -19.15 6.04
CA ASP A 247 -18.73 -20.44 6.73
C ASP A 247 -17.37 -20.80 7.32
N GLN A 248 -17.38 -21.30 8.56
CA GLN A 248 -16.17 -21.67 9.31
C GLN A 248 -15.24 -22.59 8.50
N GLU A 249 -15.79 -23.54 7.73
CA GLU A 249 -14.98 -24.44 6.89
C GLU A 249 -14.28 -23.68 5.74
N ILE A 250 -14.96 -22.72 5.13
CA ILE A 250 -14.38 -21.89 4.05
C ILE A 250 -13.28 -20.99 4.63
N ALA A 251 -13.55 -20.29 5.74
CA ALA A 251 -12.56 -19.47 6.42
C ALA A 251 -11.32 -20.27 6.87
N LEU A 252 -11.52 -21.51 7.35
CA LEU A 252 -10.41 -22.43 7.65
C LEU A 252 -9.60 -22.82 6.41
N LYS A 253 -10.26 -23.13 5.29
CA LYS A 253 -9.56 -23.49 4.04
C LYS A 253 -8.76 -22.33 3.46
N LEU A 254 -9.38 -21.15 3.33
CA LEU A 254 -8.74 -19.95 2.79
C LEU A 254 -7.55 -19.51 3.66
N GLY A 255 -7.69 -19.52 4.99
CA GLY A 255 -6.57 -19.22 5.89
C GLY A 255 -5.46 -20.27 5.87
N CYS A 256 -5.76 -21.56 5.71
CA CYS A 256 -4.74 -22.60 5.55
C CYS A 256 -3.99 -22.50 4.21
N LEU A 257 -4.64 -22.05 3.14
CA LEU A 257 -4.00 -21.75 1.86
C LEU A 257 -3.03 -20.58 1.97
N GLU A 258 -3.42 -19.49 2.65
CA GLU A 258 -2.49 -18.38 2.90
C GLU A 258 -1.33 -18.80 3.83
N ILE A 259 -1.55 -19.63 4.85
CA ILE A 259 -0.43 -20.20 5.64
C ILE A 259 0.53 -21.00 4.74
N ARG A 260 0.01 -21.77 3.79
CA ARG A 260 0.85 -22.56 2.87
C ARG A 260 1.67 -21.67 1.94
N ARG A 261 1.06 -20.63 1.35
CA ARG A 261 1.70 -19.65 0.45
C ARG A 261 2.69 -18.74 1.19
N PHE A 262 2.34 -18.27 2.38
CA PHE A 262 3.16 -17.35 3.18
C PHE A 262 4.46 -18.02 3.66
N PHE A 263 4.40 -19.30 4.07
CA PHE A 263 5.59 -20.07 4.47
C PHE A 263 6.03 -21.05 3.36
N ARG A 264 6.53 -20.50 2.25
CA ARG A 264 6.93 -21.21 1.02
C ARG A 264 7.71 -22.50 1.30
N ASP A 265 8.79 -22.44 2.08
CA ASP A 265 9.67 -23.58 2.41
C ASP A 265 9.19 -24.48 3.57
N MET A 266 8.02 -24.21 4.15
CA MET A 266 7.51 -25.00 5.26
C MET A 266 7.12 -26.41 4.81
N ARG A 267 7.67 -27.43 5.48
CA ARG A 267 7.33 -28.84 5.25
C ARG A 267 5.84 -29.10 5.52
N GLY A 268 5.22 -29.96 4.72
CA GLY A 268 3.78 -30.27 4.82
C GLY A 268 3.26 -30.80 6.17
N ASN A 269 4.14 -31.35 7.01
CA ASN A 269 3.82 -31.79 8.38
C ASN A 269 4.33 -30.84 9.48
N ALA A 270 4.85 -29.66 9.15
CA ALA A 270 5.46 -28.75 10.12
C ALA A 270 4.49 -28.31 11.24
N LEU A 271 3.22 -28.11 10.91
CA LEU A 271 2.19 -27.70 11.89
C LEU A 271 1.76 -28.83 12.84
N ASP A 272 2.15 -30.10 12.61
CA ASP A 272 1.91 -31.17 13.58
C ASP A 272 2.71 -30.91 14.88
N LYS A 273 3.90 -30.31 14.77
CA LYS A 273 4.73 -29.92 15.92
C LYS A 273 4.06 -28.80 16.73
N LYS A 274 3.92 -29.02 18.04
CA LYS A 274 3.33 -28.05 18.97
C LYS A 274 4.05 -26.69 18.98
N SER A 275 5.39 -26.69 18.99
CA SER A 275 6.21 -25.48 18.92
C SER A 275 5.92 -24.63 17.69
N ASN A 276 5.81 -25.24 16.52
CA ASN A 276 5.63 -24.54 15.25
C ASN A 276 4.24 -23.89 15.17
N TYR A 277 3.20 -24.57 15.66
CA TYR A 277 1.88 -23.97 15.81
C TYR A 277 1.88 -22.83 16.84
N GLU A 278 2.59 -22.95 17.95
CA GLU A 278 2.65 -21.88 18.96
C GLU A 278 3.36 -20.61 18.45
N LEU A 279 4.38 -20.75 17.60
CA LEU A 279 5.02 -19.62 16.92
C LEU A 279 4.04 -18.91 15.95
N LEU A 280 3.27 -19.69 15.19
CA LEU A 280 2.19 -19.16 14.34
C LEU A 280 1.12 -18.42 15.16
N GLU A 281 0.77 -18.96 16.34
CA GLU A 281 -0.28 -18.42 17.21
C GLU A 281 0.15 -17.16 17.97
N LYS A 282 1.37 -17.13 18.50
CA LYS A 282 1.85 -16.10 19.44
C LYS A 282 2.68 -15.00 18.80
N ASP A 283 3.52 -15.35 17.84
CA ASP A 283 4.56 -14.47 17.30
C ASP A 283 4.13 -13.89 15.95
N VAL A 284 3.57 -14.74 15.07
CA VAL A 284 3.02 -14.31 13.76
C VAL A 284 1.60 -13.76 13.90
N GLY A 285 0.77 -14.44 14.70
CA GLY A 285 -0.61 -14.07 15.01
C GLY A 285 -1.64 -14.60 14.00
N LEU A 286 -2.56 -15.46 14.46
CA LEU A 286 -3.60 -16.09 13.62
C LEU A 286 -4.51 -15.09 12.88
N ARG A 287 -4.62 -13.84 13.36
CA ARG A 287 -5.38 -12.75 12.71
C ARG A 287 -4.82 -12.33 11.34
N ARG A 288 -3.59 -12.75 10.97
CA ARG A 288 -3.06 -12.61 9.60
C ARG A 288 -3.76 -13.52 8.59
N PHE A 289 -4.35 -14.63 9.05
CA PHE A 289 -4.84 -15.74 8.21
C PHE A 289 -6.34 -16.01 8.36
N PHE A 290 -6.93 -15.68 9.51
CA PHE A 290 -8.30 -16.06 9.87
C PHE A 290 -9.13 -14.87 10.37
N PRO A 291 -10.44 -14.81 10.03
CA PRO A 291 -11.35 -13.78 10.52
C PRO A 291 -11.53 -13.84 12.04
N ARG A 292 -11.93 -12.72 12.64
CA ARG A 292 -12.09 -12.61 14.08
C ARG A 292 -13.21 -13.52 14.58
N SER A 293 -14.32 -13.64 13.84
CA SER A 293 -15.45 -14.50 14.22
C SER A 293 -15.05 -15.97 14.39
N LEU A 294 -14.14 -16.48 13.56
CA LEU A 294 -13.60 -17.84 13.68
C LEU A 294 -12.70 -18.00 14.92
N LEU A 295 -11.85 -17.01 15.18
CA LEU A 295 -10.90 -17.04 16.30
C LEU A 295 -11.59 -16.90 17.66
N ASP A 296 -12.60 -16.05 17.75
CA ASP A 296 -13.34 -15.78 18.99
C ASP A 296 -14.40 -16.88 19.29
N SER A 297 -14.90 -17.62 18.27
CA SER A 297 -15.91 -18.67 18.44
C SER A 297 -15.35 -20.07 18.76
N VAL A 298 -14.12 -20.39 18.35
CA VAL A 298 -13.55 -21.74 18.50
C VAL A 298 -12.45 -21.77 19.57
N LYS A 299 -12.64 -22.58 20.62
CA LYS A 299 -11.62 -22.80 21.67
C LYS A 299 -10.27 -23.20 21.07
N ALA A 300 -9.19 -22.53 21.48
CA ALA A 300 -7.84 -22.67 20.92
C ALA A 300 -7.36 -24.13 20.68
N LYS A 301 -7.59 -25.06 21.64
CA LYS A 301 -7.23 -26.48 21.49
C LYS A 301 -7.97 -27.18 20.33
N SER A 302 -9.22 -26.78 20.06
CA SER A 302 -10.02 -27.28 18.93
C SER A 302 -9.65 -26.57 17.64
N LEU A 303 -9.47 -25.25 17.68
CA LEU A 303 -9.04 -24.45 16.53
C LEU A 303 -7.71 -24.98 15.95
N ARG A 304 -6.73 -25.25 16.82
CA ARG A 304 -5.47 -25.90 16.44
C ARG A 304 -5.68 -27.20 15.67
N LYS A 305 -6.55 -28.09 16.16
CA LYS A 305 -6.83 -29.38 15.49
C LYS A 305 -7.43 -29.16 14.11
N LEU A 306 -8.36 -28.21 13.99
CA LEU A 306 -8.99 -27.85 12.71
C LEU A 306 -7.96 -27.30 11.71
N ILE A 307 -7.11 -26.36 12.13
CA ILE A 307 -6.02 -25.83 11.30
C ILE A 307 -5.06 -26.96 10.87
N GLN A 308 -4.62 -27.81 11.80
CA GLN A 308 -3.74 -28.96 11.49
C GLN A 308 -4.38 -29.97 10.52
N GLN A 309 -5.68 -30.23 10.64
CA GLN A 309 -6.41 -31.15 9.77
C GLN A 309 -6.64 -30.55 8.38
N THR A 310 -7.04 -29.28 8.29
CA THR A 310 -7.31 -28.60 7.02
C THR A 310 -6.03 -28.32 6.26
N PHE A 311 -4.95 -27.90 6.92
CA PHE A 311 -3.65 -27.64 6.28
C PHE A 311 -3.10 -28.85 5.51
N LYS A 312 -3.32 -30.08 6.01
CA LYS A 312 -2.87 -31.32 5.34
C LYS A 312 -3.48 -31.53 3.95
N GLN A 313 -4.61 -30.90 3.64
CA GLN A 313 -5.22 -30.93 2.30
C GLN A 313 -4.43 -30.10 1.28
N PHE A 314 -3.67 -29.11 1.75
CA PHE A 314 -2.93 -28.13 0.93
C PHE A 314 -1.41 -28.19 1.10
N ALA A 315 -0.94 -29.06 2.00
CA ALA A 315 0.46 -29.20 2.42
C ALA A 315 1.48 -29.41 1.28
N ASN A 316 1.04 -29.94 0.13
CA ASN A 316 1.88 -30.23 -1.04
C ASN A 316 1.71 -29.21 -2.18
N LEU A 317 0.88 -28.17 -2.01
CA LEU A 317 0.71 -27.12 -3.02
C LEU A 317 1.89 -26.15 -2.98
N ASN A 318 2.24 -25.63 -4.16
CA ASN A 318 3.10 -24.46 -4.32
C ASN A 318 2.28 -23.15 -4.27
N ASP A 319 2.97 -22.01 -4.22
CA ASP A 319 2.36 -20.69 -4.05
C ASP A 319 1.26 -20.40 -5.11
N GLN A 320 1.57 -20.67 -6.38
CA GLN A 320 0.68 -20.49 -7.52
C GLN A 320 -0.57 -21.38 -7.42
N GLN A 321 -0.40 -22.65 -7.05
CA GLN A 321 -1.50 -23.58 -6.81
C GLN A 321 -2.36 -23.15 -5.60
N CYS A 322 -1.74 -22.60 -4.55
CA CYS A 322 -2.47 -22.04 -3.41
C CYS A 322 -3.35 -20.85 -3.82
N ILE A 323 -2.82 -19.95 -4.65
CA ILE A 323 -3.57 -18.80 -5.20
C ILE A 323 -4.76 -19.27 -6.04
N LEU A 324 -4.54 -20.18 -7.00
CA LEU A 324 -5.62 -20.70 -7.85
C LEU A 324 -6.69 -21.45 -7.02
N LYS A 325 -6.26 -22.25 -6.03
CA LYS A 325 -7.19 -22.96 -5.13
C LYS A 325 -7.96 -22.03 -4.20
N PHE A 326 -7.38 -20.88 -3.84
CA PHE A 326 -8.05 -19.83 -3.07
C PHE A 326 -9.20 -19.21 -3.89
N PHE A 327 -8.95 -18.84 -5.15
CA PHE A 327 -10.00 -18.33 -6.05
C PHE A 327 -11.11 -19.35 -6.32
N GLU A 328 -10.75 -20.63 -6.51
CA GLU A 328 -11.71 -21.72 -6.66
C GLU A 328 -12.69 -21.81 -5.47
N ILE A 329 -12.16 -21.72 -4.24
CA ILE A 329 -12.95 -21.86 -3.00
C ILE A 329 -13.74 -20.57 -2.68
N LEU A 330 -13.22 -19.40 -3.05
CA LEU A 330 -13.84 -18.11 -2.74
C LEU A 330 -14.94 -17.72 -3.75
N SER A 331 -14.78 -18.04 -5.04
CA SER A 331 -15.69 -17.60 -6.10
C SER A 331 -17.18 -17.96 -5.94
N PRO A 332 -17.59 -19.08 -5.27
CA PRO A 332 -19.01 -19.39 -5.07
C PRO A 332 -19.69 -18.47 -4.04
N ILE A 333 -18.93 -17.87 -3.11
CA ILE A 333 -19.46 -17.02 -2.04
C ILE A 333 -19.13 -15.53 -2.22
N TYR A 334 -18.18 -15.19 -3.10
CA TYR A 334 -17.75 -13.82 -3.35
C TYR A 334 -17.43 -13.61 -4.83
N ARG A 335 -18.17 -12.71 -5.48
CA ARG A 335 -18.01 -12.38 -6.90
C ARG A 335 -17.05 -11.21 -7.08
N PHE A 336 -15.77 -11.50 -6.81
CA PHE A 336 -14.65 -10.58 -7.04
C PHE A 336 -14.35 -10.30 -8.53
N ASP A 337 -15.07 -10.97 -9.43
CA ASP A 337 -14.91 -10.90 -10.88
C ASP A 337 -15.80 -9.85 -11.56
N LYS A 338 -16.68 -9.16 -10.81
CA LYS A 338 -17.61 -8.16 -11.35
C LYS A 338 -18.01 -7.10 -10.32
N GLU A 339 -18.41 -5.93 -10.81
CA GLU A 339 -19.01 -4.88 -9.98
C GLU A 339 -20.53 -4.83 -10.23
N CYS A 340 -21.30 -4.65 -9.14
CA CYS A 340 -22.76 -4.55 -9.20
C CYS A 340 -23.25 -3.16 -8.77
N PHE A 341 -24.15 -2.56 -9.56
CA PHE A 341 -24.65 -1.20 -9.37
C PHE A 341 -26.18 -1.17 -9.29
N LYS A 342 -26.72 -0.64 -8.20
CA LYS A 342 -28.16 -0.35 -8.07
C LYS A 342 -28.47 0.95 -8.81
N CYS A 343 -29.28 0.85 -9.85
CA CYS A 343 -29.56 1.92 -10.79
C CYS A 343 -30.96 1.74 -11.40
N ALA A 344 -31.29 2.53 -12.41
CA ALA A 344 -32.48 2.29 -13.23
C ALA A 344 -32.17 2.43 -14.73
N LEU A 345 -32.80 1.58 -15.55
CA LEU A 345 -32.65 1.58 -17.00
C LEU A 345 -33.82 2.28 -17.69
N GLY A 346 -33.53 2.96 -18.80
CA GLY A 346 -34.52 3.56 -19.68
C GLY A 346 -34.57 5.09 -19.62
N SER A 347 -35.03 5.70 -20.71
CA SER A 347 -35.16 7.15 -20.90
C SER A 347 -36.57 7.66 -20.57
N SER A 348 -37.59 6.99 -21.10
CA SER A 348 -39.02 7.35 -20.95
C SER A 348 -39.77 6.46 -19.96
N TRP A 349 -39.45 5.16 -19.93
CA TRP A 349 -39.97 4.21 -18.93
C TRP A 349 -38.80 3.67 -18.14
N VAL A 350 -38.77 3.97 -16.84
CA VAL A 350 -37.59 3.81 -15.99
C VAL A 350 -37.79 2.60 -15.07
N ILE A 351 -36.95 1.57 -15.22
CA ILE A 351 -37.02 0.32 -14.48
C ILE A 351 -35.84 0.22 -13.50
N ALA A 352 -36.10 0.14 -12.19
CA ALA A 352 -35.05 -0.09 -11.20
C ALA A 352 -34.47 -1.51 -11.31
N VAL A 353 -33.14 -1.63 -11.38
CA VAL A 353 -32.41 -2.90 -11.53
C VAL A 353 -31.10 -2.88 -10.73
N GLU A 354 -30.46 -4.05 -10.62
CA GLU A 354 -29.05 -4.17 -10.27
C GLU A 354 -28.27 -4.55 -11.54
N LEU A 355 -27.52 -3.61 -12.12
CA LEU A 355 -26.59 -3.90 -13.20
C LEU A 355 -25.40 -4.70 -12.66
N ALA A 356 -24.92 -5.66 -13.44
CA ALA A 356 -23.72 -6.45 -13.19
C ALA A 356 -22.77 -6.27 -14.39
N ILE A 357 -21.54 -5.82 -14.12
CA ILE A 357 -20.54 -5.49 -15.14
C ILE A 357 -19.27 -6.31 -14.87
N GLY A 358 -18.90 -7.18 -15.80
CA GLY A 358 -17.78 -8.12 -15.63
C GLY A 358 -17.36 -8.80 -16.94
N PRO A 359 -16.25 -9.57 -16.94
CA PRO A 359 -15.65 -10.16 -18.14
C PRO A 359 -16.48 -11.28 -18.77
N GLU A 360 -17.30 -11.97 -17.96
CA GLU A 360 -18.12 -13.09 -18.43
C GLU A 360 -19.55 -12.65 -18.77
N GLU A 361 -20.13 -11.70 -18.01
CA GLU A 361 -21.47 -11.15 -18.24
C GLU A 361 -21.53 -10.01 -19.28
N GLY A 362 -20.41 -9.33 -19.57
CA GLY A 362 -20.43 -8.06 -20.28
C GLY A 362 -21.14 -6.98 -19.47
N ILE A 363 -22.09 -6.27 -20.10
CA ILE A 363 -23.06 -5.41 -19.43
C ILE A 363 -24.38 -6.18 -19.35
N SER A 364 -24.80 -6.53 -18.13
CA SER A 364 -26.02 -7.31 -17.86
C SER A 364 -26.80 -6.73 -16.68
N TYR A 365 -28.07 -7.10 -16.50
CA TYR A 365 -28.85 -6.80 -15.28
C TYR A 365 -29.39 -8.06 -14.60
N LEU A 366 -29.61 -7.97 -13.29
CA LEU A 366 -30.20 -9.03 -12.47
C LEU A 366 -31.71 -8.76 -12.30
N THR A 367 -32.55 -9.79 -12.45
CA THR A 367 -33.99 -9.71 -12.11
C THR A 367 -34.23 -10.12 -10.67
N ASP A 368 -33.67 -11.26 -10.26
CA ASP A 368 -33.88 -11.89 -8.96
C ASP A 368 -32.58 -12.50 -8.41
N LYS A 369 -32.51 -12.66 -7.09
CA LYS A 369 -31.37 -13.30 -6.42
C LYS A 369 -31.26 -14.78 -6.82
N GLY A 370 -30.29 -15.09 -7.68
CA GLY A 370 -30.01 -16.44 -8.18
C GLY A 370 -30.49 -16.72 -9.60
N SER A 371 -31.13 -15.75 -10.27
CA SER A 371 -31.37 -15.81 -11.72
C SER A 371 -30.06 -15.60 -12.50
N ASN A 372 -29.97 -16.15 -13.71
CA ASN A 372 -28.89 -15.80 -14.64
C ASN A 372 -29.05 -14.33 -15.06
N PRO A 373 -27.96 -13.53 -15.12
CA PRO A 373 -28.02 -12.16 -15.59
C PRO A 373 -28.61 -12.06 -17.00
N THR A 374 -29.50 -11.08 -17.22
CA THR A 374 -30.03 -10.78 -18.54
C THR A 374 -29.05 -9.84 -19.24
N HIS A 375 -28.48 -10.31 -20.35
CA HIS A 375 -27.46 -9.59 -21.11
C HIS A 375 -28.04 -8.39 -21.88
N LEU A 376 -27.33 -7.26 -21.85
CA LEU A 376 -27.69 -6.03 -22.57
C LEU A 376 -26.72 -5.75 -23.73
N ALA A 377 -25.42 -5.79 -23.47
CA ALA A 377 -24.39 -5.51 -24.47
C ALA A 377 -23.02 -6.10 -24.09
N ASN A 378 -22.21 -6.40 -25.11
CA ASN A 378 -20.78 -6.67 -24.96
C ASN A 378 -19.98 -5.36 -25.05
N PHE A 379 -18.84 -5.29 -24.37
CA PHE A 379 -17.94 -4.12 -24.43
C PHE A 379 -17.45 -3.80 -25.85
N THR A 380 -17.33 -4.82 -26.72
CA THR A 380 -16.99 -4.67 -28.14
C THR A 380 -18.07 -3.99 -28.98
N GLN A 381 -19.30 -3.84 -28.45
CA GLN A 381 -20.41 -3.17 -29.12
C GLN A 381 -20.56 -1.70 -28.68
N VAL A 382 -19.88 -1.27 -27.61
CA VAL A 382 -19.97 0.13 -27.13
C VAL A 382 -19.20 1.04 -28.07
N GLN A 383 -19.87 2.05 -28.62
CA GLN A 383 -19.29 3.01 -29.57
C GLN A 383 -18.89 4.32 -28.89
N SER A 384 -19.69 4.79 -27.93
CA SER A 384 -19.35 5.95 -27.11
C SER A 384 -20.03 5.90 -25.74
N ILE A 385 -19.42 6.57 -24.77
CA ILE A 385 -19.88 6.67 -23.38
C ILE A 385 -20.06 8.16 -23.06
N GLN A 386 -21.22 8.54 -22.53
CA GLN A 386 -21.50 9.91 -22.08
C GLN A 386 -22.12 9.87 -20.70
N PHE A 387 -21.80 10.84 -19.84
CA PHE A 387 -22.49 10.99 -18.57
C PHE A 387 -22.72 12.46 -18.22
N GLU A 388 -23.82 12.75 -17.54
CA GLU A 388 -24.17 14.07 -17.03
C GLU A 388 -24.84 13.99 -15.65
N GLU A 389 -24.87 15.11 -14.93
CA GLU A 389 -25.75 15.28 -13.78
C GLU A 389 -27.09 15.86 -14.23
N ARG A 390 -28.18 15.15 -13.94
CA ARG A 390 -29.55 15.60 -14.20
C ARG A 390 -30.38 15.40 -12.94
N GLU A 391 -31.02 16.47 -12.45
CA GLU A 391 -31.88 16.43 -11.25
C GLU A 391 -31.19 15.84 -9.99
N ARG A 392 -29.89 16.13 -9.79
CA ARG A 392 -29.03 15.57 -8.72
C ARG A 392 -28.78 14.06 -8.80
N LYS A 393 -29.12 13.43 -9.93
CA LYS A 393 -28.80 12.04 -10.27
C LYS A 393 -27.71 12.02 -11.34
N GLY A 394 -26.93 10.94 -11.39
CA GLY A 394 -26.09 10.67 -12.56
C GLY A 394 -26.94 10.03 -13.66
N VAL A 395 -26.72 10.44 -14.90
CA VAL A 395 -27.26 9.78 -16.09
C VAL A 395 -26.09 9.38 -16.96
N LEU A 396 -25.95 8.09 -17.21
CA LEU A 396 -24.97 7.47 -18.12
C LEU A 396 -25.70 7.03 -19.38
N GLN A 397 -25.16 7.36 -20.54
CA GLN A 397 -25.65 6.92 -21.85
C GLN A 397 -24.56 6.18 -22.59
N LEU A 398 -24.90 5.00 -23.10
CA LEU A 398 -24.01 4.14 -23.87
C LEU A 398 -24.58 4.00 -25.28
N ASP A 399 -23.82 4.44 -26.27
CA ASP A 399 -24.13 4.17 -27.66
C ASP A 399 -23.67 2.74 -28.00
N VAL A 400 -24.58 1.91 -28.50
CA VAL A 400 -24.37 0.46 -28.65
C VAL A 400 -24.66 0.05 -30.10
N ALA A 401 -23.65 -0.52 -30.74
CA ALA A 401 -23.70 -0.98 -32.13
C ALA A 401 -24.89 -1.93 -32.37
N GLY A 402 -25.82 -1.49 -33.21
CA GLY A 402 -27.04 -2.23 -33.57
C GLY A 402 -28.27 -1.90 -32.72
N ALA A 403 -28.15 -1.09 -31.67
CA ALA A 403 -29.30 -0.51 -30.97
C ALA A 403 -29.84 0.73 -31.72
N ALA A 404 -31.15 0.93 -31.69
CA ALA A 404 -31.79 2.10 -32.31
C ALA A 404 -31.78 3.35 -31.39
N GLU A 405 -31.65 3.13 -30.07
CA GLU A 405 -31.54 4.18 -29.05
C GLU A 405 -30.39 3.82 -28.08
N PRO A 406 -29.69 4.81 -27.50
CA PRO A 406 -28.61 4.57 -26.55
C PRO A 406 -29.14 4.00 -25.24
N LEU A 407 -28.42 3.03 -24.68
CA LEU A 407 -28.73 2.45 -23.37
C LEU A 407 -28.52 3.52 -22.30
N THR A 408 -29.64 4.00 -21.74
CA THR A 408 -29.67 5.03 -20.70
C THR A 408 -29.77 4.39 -19.32
N VAL A 409 -28.84 4.75 -18.42
CA VAL A 409 -28.74 4.27 -17.05
C VAL A 409 -28.77 5.47 -16.10
N THR A 410 -29.71 5.49 -15.16
CA THR A 410 -29.82 6.52 -14.12
C THR A 410 -29.31 5.98 -12.79
N THR A 411 -28.38 6.68 -12.16
CA THR A 411 -27.78 6.36 -10.86
C THR A 411 -28.29 7.29 -9.76
N THR A 412 -27.98 6.99 -8.50
CA THR A 412 -28.34 7.85 -7.36
C THR A 412 -27.53 9.14 -7.27
N THR A 413 -26.30 9.16 -7.79
CA THR A 413 -25.38 10.31 -7.77
C THR A 413 -24.53 10.35 -9.05
N LEU A 414 -24.01 11.55 -9.39
CA LEU A 414 -23.05 11.71 -10.48
C LEU A 414 -21.81 10.82 -10.28
N ASN A 415 -21.28 10.75 -9.05
CA ASN A 415 -20.11 9.93 -8.73
C ASN A 415 -20.32 8.43 -9.10
N THR A 416 -21.50 7.87 -8.84
CA THR A 416 -21.80 6.49 -9.28
C THR A 416 -21.78 6.37 -10.82
N ALA A 417 -22.25 7.37 -11.56
CA ALA A 417 -22.19 7.37 -13.02
C ALA A 417 -20.74 7.54 -13.54
N GLU A 418 -19.92 8.40 -12.93
CA GLU A 418 -18.48 8.53 -13.20
C GLU A 418 -17.75 7.19 -12.98
N ASN A 419 -18.00 6.53 -11.84
CA ASN A 419 -17.41 5.23 -11.50
C ASN A 419 -17.83 4.11 -12.45
N MET A 420 -19.05 4.13 -12.98
CA MET A 420 -19.53 3.18 -13.98
C MET A 420 -18.98 3.47 -15.38
N ALA A 421 -18.86 4.76 -15.76
CA ALA A 421 -18.26 5.18 -17.01
C ALA A 421 -16.80 4.72 -17.11
N ASP A 422 -16.00 4.93 -16.06
CA ASP A 422 -14.61 4.45 -15.99
C ASP A 422 -14.51 2.92 -16.10
N LEU A 423 -15.41 2.17 -15.44
CA LEU A 423 -15.44 0.70 -15.53
C LEU A 423 -15.66 0.23 -16.97
N ILE A 424 -16.71 0.76 -17.61
CA ILE A 424 -17.08 0.38 -18.98
C ILE A 424 -16.00 0.84 -19.97
N ASP A 425 -15.45 2.04 -19.81
CA ASP A 425 -14.37 2.58 -20.65
C ASP A 425 -13.08 1.73 -20.55
N GLY A 426 -12.70 1.33 -19.34
CA GLY A 426 -11.58 0.43 -19.11
C GLY A 426 -11.78 -0.94 -19.77
N TYR A 427 -12.97 -1.54 -19.66
CA TYR A 427 -13.30 -2.76 -20.39
C TYR A 427 -13.29 -2.55 -21.92
N CYS A 428 -13.82 -1.44 -22.43
CA CYS A 428 -13.83 -1.12 -23.87
C CYS A 428 -12.40 -0.97 -24.42
N ARG A 429 -11.52 -0.26 -23.71
CA ARG A 429 -10.07 -0.18 -24.00
C ARG A 429 -9.41 -1.57 -23.97
N LEU A 430 -9.68 -2.36 -22.93
CA LEU A 430 -9.11 -3.69 -22.75
C LEU A 430 -9.48 -4.66 -23.90
N VAL A 431 -10.76 -4.73 -24.30
CA VAL A 431 -11.19 -5.65 -25.38
C VAL A 431 -10.83 -5.19 -26.79
N SER A 432 -10.62 -3.88 -26.99
CA SER A 432 -10.24 -3.32 -28.30
C SER A 432 -8.73 -3.20 -28.49
N GLY A 433 -7.92 -3.33 -27.42
CA GLY A 433 -6.50 -2.98 -27.44
C GLY A 433 -6.24 -1.48 -27.61
N SER A 434 -7.27 -0.64 -27.43
CA SER A 434 -7.17 0.82 -27.57
C SER A 434 -6.59 1.46 -26.31
N SER A 435 -5.71 2.44 -26.49
CA SER A 435 -5.27 3.34 -25.41
C SER A 435 -6.15 4.58 -25.26
N SER A 436 -7.06 4.84 -26.22
CA SER A 436 -7.96 5.99 -26.25
C SER A 436 -9.26 5.69 -25.51
N SER A 437 -9.76 6.65 -24.74
CA SER A 437 -11.06 6.57 -24.08
C SER A 437 -12.23 6.65 -25.07
N PHE A 438 -13.29 5.91 -24.77
CA PHE A 438 -14.62 5.95 -25.39
C PHE A 438 -15.54 6.99 -24.73
N ILE A 439 -15.10 7.64 -23.64
CA ILE A 439 -15.85 8.70 -22.95
C ILE A 439 -15.82 9.99 -23.79
N PHE A 440 -16.95 10.30 -24.42
CA PHE A 440 -17.09 11.50 -25.22
C PHE A 440 -17.30 12.73 -24.33
N ARG A 441 -16.20 13.41 -23.99
CA ARG A 441 -16.24 14.72 -23.34
C ARG A 441 -16.61 15.78 -24.38
N VAL A 442 -17.86 16.24 -24.36
CA VAL A 442 -18.24 17.48 -25.07
C VAL A 442 -17.37 18.60 -24.52
N GLN A 443 -16.36 19.03 -25.29
CA GLN A 443 -15.65 20.27 -25.02
C GLN A 443 -16.65 21.42 -25.20
N LYS A 444 -17.34 21.81 -24.11
CA LYS A 444 -17.91 23.16 -24.01
C LYS A 444 -16.73 24.11 -24.12
N ALA A 445 -16.53 24.65 -25.33
CA ALA A 445 -15.50 25.63 -25.66
C ALA A 445 -15.84 26.99 -25.02
N ASN A 446 -15.88 27.00 -23.69
CA ASN A 446 -16.15 28.17 -22.88
C ASN A 446 -14.92 29.08 -22.88
N HIS A 447 -14.88 29.97 -23.87
CA HIS A 447 -14.53 31.38 -23.72
C HIS A 447 -13.16 31.81 -23.14
N GLU A 448 -12.20 30.91 -22.89
CA GLU A 448 -10.87 31.28 -22.36
C GLU A 448 -9.81 31.60 -23.44
N LYS A 449 -10.11 31.41 -24.73
CA LYS A 449 -9.19 31.73 -25.85
C LYS A 449 -8.94 33.24 -26.08
N ARG A 450 -9.24 34.12 -25.12
CA ARG A 450 -9.08 35.58 -25.27
C ARG A 450 -8.16 36.27 -24.25
N LEU A 451 -7.40 35.53 -23.44
CA LEU A 451 -6.35 36.12 -22.56
C LEU A 451 -4.92 35.61 -22.75
N GLN A 452 -4.67 34.54 -23.52
CA GLN A 452 -3.30 34.06 -23.82
C GLN A 452 -2.62 34.84 -24.98
N GLY A 453 -2.95 36.13 -25.15
CA GLY A 453 -2.44 36.96 -26.26
C GLY A 453 -1.20 37.81 -25.96
N LEU A 454 -0.82 37.99 -24.68
CA LEU A 454 0.22 38.95 -24.29
C LEU A 454 1.11 38.43 -23.12
N LYS A 455 2.02 37.51 -23.44
CA LYS A 455 3.40 37.42 -22.89
C LYS A 455 4.12 36.20 -23.48
N ALA A 456 4.60 36.34 -24.72
CA ALA A 456 5.65 35.46 -25.23
C ALA A 456 6.98 35.82 -24.54
N LYS A 457 7.14 35.35 -23.30
CA LYS A 457 8.46 35.31 -22.65
C LYS A 457 9.06 33.96 -23.04
N VAL A 458 10.24 33.99 -23.67
CA VAL A 458 10.94 32.78 -24.11
C VAL A 458 11.18 31.87 -22.90
N ILE A 459 10.46 30.75 -22.83
CA ILE A 459 10.76 29.65 -21.94
C ILE A 459 11.66 28.72 -22.73
N THR A 460 12.91 28.63 -22.31
CA THR A 460 13.86 27.62 -22.78
C THR A 460 13.32 26.22 -22.49
N VAL A 461 13.33 25.37 -23.52
CA VAL A 461 12.98 23.95 -23.39
C VAL A 461 13.91 23.32 -22.34
N SER A 462 13.33 22.78 -21.26
CA SER A 462 14.04 21.97 -20.27
C SER A 462 13.04 21.02 -19.62
N GLU A 463 13.26 19.71 -19.82
CA GLU A 463 12.57 18.59 -19.19
C GLU A 463 11.06 18.47 -19.49
N THR A 464 10.52 17.24 -19.48
CA THR A 464 9.12 16.98 -19.82
C THR A 464 8.26 17.08 -18.56
N ASP A 465 7.22 17.92 -18.60
CA ASP A 465 6.37 18.28 -17.45
C ASP A 465 5.43 17.12 -17.00
N ASP A 466 5.46 16.00 -17.72
CA ASP A 466 4.82 14.73 -17.36
C ASP A 466 5.68 13.87 -16.42
N TYR A 467 6.84 14.37 -15.99
CA TYR A 467 7.78 13.69 -15.09
C TYR A 467 7.10 13.02 -13.89
N ALA A 468 7.40 11.74 -13.68
CA ALA A 468 7.02 11.02 -12.48
C ALA A 468 8.14 10.06 -12.05
N GLU A 469 8.41 10.02 -10.74
CA GLU A 469 9.49 9.26 -10.12
C GLU A 469 9.02 8.70 -8.77
N ILE A 470 9.39 7.46 -8.47
CA ILE A 470 9.11 6.83 -7.19
C ILE A 470 10.27 7.16 -6.23
N ILE A 471 9.93 7.71 -5.07
CA ILE A 471 10.87 8.03 -3.99
C ILE A 471 10.81 6.88 -2.97
N ASP A 472 11.96 6.26 -2.71
CA ASP A 472 12.12 5.33 -1.60
C ASP A 472 12.05 6.08 -0.25
N GLU A 473 11.50 5.45 0.81
CA GLU A 473 11.21 6.13 2.10
C GLU A 473 12.47 6.53 2.91
N GLU A 474 13.67 6.40 2.35
CA GLU A 474 14.98 6.60 2.99
C GLU A 474 15.35 8.09 3.16
N ASP A 475 14.68 9.01 2.46
CA ASP A 475 14.94 10.47 2.43
C ASP A 475 14.57 11.25 3.72
N THR A 476 14.28 10.56 4.84
CA THR A 476 14.03 11.23 6.13
C THR A 476 15.36 11.66 6.77
N TYR A 477 15.88 12.80 6.32
CA TYR A 477 17.13 13.44 6.77
C TYR A 477 17.39 13.30 8.28
N THR A 478 18.20 12.30 8.64
CA THR A 478 18.62 12.06 10.02
C THR A 478 19.86 12.89 10.32
N MET A 479 19.68 14.21 10.35
CA MET A 479 20.69 15.16 10.81
C MET A 479 20.57 15.34 12.32
N PRO A 480 21.43 14.72 13.16
CA PRO A 480 21.50 15.08 14.56
C PRO A 480 21.85 16.58 14.67
N SER A 481 21.16 17.29 15.57
CA SER A 481 21.28 18.74 15.72
C SER A 481 22.60 19.23 16.34
N THR A 482 23.54 18.31 16.60
CA THR A 482 24.89 18.57 17.14
C THR A 482 25.98 18.08 16.19
N ARG A 483 26.99 18.93 15.96
CA ARG A 483 28.06 18.69 14.96
C ARG A 483 29.26 17.90 15.49
N ASP A 484 29.21 17.46 16.75
CA ASP A 484 30.40 17.07 17.53
C ASP A 484 31.01 15.70 17.16
N TYR A 485 30.47 15.04 16.12
CA TYR A 485 30.88 13.72 15.64
C TYR A 485 31.42 13.74 14.20
N GLU A 486 31.75 14.92 13.67
CA GLU A 486 32.25 15.09 12.30
C GLU A 486 33.77 14.91 12.22
N ILE A 487 34.22 13.87 11.52
CA ILE A 487 35.64 13.63 11.27
C ILE A 487 36.03 14.20 9.91
N GLN A 488 37.01 15.10 9.90
CA GLN A 488 37.61 15.65 8.68
C GLN A 488 38.35 14.56 7.89
N ARG A 489 38.05 14.41 6.60
CA ARG A 489 38.62 13.36 5.73
C ARG A 489 40.14 13.45 5.63
N GLU A 490 40.69 14.65 5.75
CA GLU A 490 42.11 14.96 5.66
C GLU A 490 42.91 14.40 6.85
N ARG A 491 42.23 14.04 7.94
CA ARG A 491 42.84 13.45 9.15
C ARG A 491 42.89 11.93 9.11
N ILE A 492 42.51 11.32 8.00
CA ILE A 492 42.39 9.86 7.84
C ILE A 492 43.36 9.39 6.76
N GLU A 493 44.39 8.66 7.16
CA GLU A 493 45.23 7.90 6.23
C GLU A 493 44.58 6.54 5.98
N LEU A 494 44.20 6.29 4.73
CA LEU A 494 43.59 5.03 4.32
C LEU A 494 44.68 3.99 4.06
N GLY A 495 44.66 2.90 4.81
CA GLY A 495 45.52 1.74 4.62
C GLY A 495 44.89 0.70 3.67
N ARG A 496 45.27 -0.56 3.84
CA ARG A 496 44.80 -1.68 3.01
C ARG A 496 43.36 -2.10 3.34
N CYS A 497 42.68 -2.66 2.35
CA CYS A 497 41.48 -3.47 2.57
C CYS A 497 41.81 -4.67 3.48
N ILE A 498 40.92 -4.96 4.41
CA ILE A 498 40.98 -6.06 5.38
C ILE A 498 39.75 -6.98 5.35
N GLY A 499 38.73 -6.65 4.55
CA GLY A 499 37.56 -7.49 4.31
C GLY A 499 36.58 -6.85 3.32
N GLU A 500 35.67 -7.65 2.77
CA GLU A 500 34.62 -7.18 1.85
C GLU A 500 33.26 -7.29 2.56
N GLY A 501 32.57 -6.17 2.74
CA GLY A 501 31.22 -6.11 3.30
C GLY A 501 30.17 -6.11 2.19
N GLN A 502 28.90 -6.40 2.55
CA GLN A 502 27.78 -6.42 1.59
C GLN A 502 27.56 -5.09 0.86
N PHE A 503 28.04 -3.97 1.42
CA PHE A 503 27.84 -2.61 0.91
C PHE A 503 29.17 -1.90 0.56
N GLY A 504 30.30 -2.60 0.64
CA GLY A 504 31.62 -2.02 0.32
C GLY A 504 32.78 -2.61 1.14
N ASP A 505 33.99 -2.23 0.75
CA ASP A 505 35.24 -2.77 1.27
C ASP A 505 35.61 -2.14 2.64
N VAL A 506 35.95 -3.00 3.59
CA VAL A 506 36.41 -2.65 4.93
C VAL A 506 37.91 -2.38 4.91
N HIS A 507 38.33 -1.20 5.33
CA HIS A 507 39.73 -0.77 5.29
C HIS A 507 40.30 -0.44 6.66
N GLN A 508 41.54 -0.87 6.91
CA GLN A 508 42.34 -0.38 8.03
C GLN A 508 42.79 1.07 7.73
N GLY A 509 42.75 1.97 8.72
CA GLY A 509 43.30 3.33 8.57
C GLY A 509 43.90 3.90 9.86
N ILE A 510 44.62 5.02 9.74
CA ILE A 510 45.17 5.80 10.85
C ILE A 510 44.40 7.12 10.94
N TYR A 511 43.98 7.50 12.15
CA TYR A 511 43.33 8.78 12.42
C TYR A 511 44.25 9.73 13.20
N ILE A 512 44.41 10.95 12.68
CA ILE A 512 45.29 11.98 13.21
C ILE A 512 44.44 12.94 14.08
N CYS A 513 44.39 12.64 15.39
CA CYS A 513 43.72 13.49 16.37
C CYS A 513 44.56 14.77 16.65
N PRO A 514 43.97 15.98 16.66
CA PRO A 514 44.69 17.21 16.99
C PRO A 514 44.94 17.40 18.50
N VAL A 515 44.44 16.51 19.37
CA VAL A 515 44.60 16.59 20.83
C VAL A 515 45.21 15.29 21.35
N GLU A 516 46.55 15.28 21.37
CA GLU A 516 47.47 14.25 21.87
C GLU A 516 47.38 12.82 21.27
N ASN A 517 48.51 12.11 21.29
CA ASN A 517 48.74 10.87 20.56
C ASN A 517 48.01 9.65 21.18
N LEU A 518 46.74 9.49 20.84
CA LEU A 518 45.97 8.27 21.09
C LEU A 518 45.89 7.42 19.82
N TRP A 519 46.39 6.18 19.90
CA TRP A 519 46.23 5.19 18.84
C TRP A 519 44.85 4.53 18.93
N PHE A 520 44.03 4.70 17.89
CA PHE A 520 42.75 4.02 17.74
C PHE A 520 42.71 3.27 16.41
N TYR A 521 42.09 2.10 16.40
CA TYR A 521 41.65 1.45 15.16
C TYR A 521 40.32 2.10 14.77
N ILE A 522 40.28 2.72 13.59
CA ILE A 522 39.02 3.22 13.01
C ILE A 522 38.65 2.33 11.84
N ASP A 523 37.40 1.89 11.85
CA ASP A 523 36.76 1.14 10.79
C ASP A 523 36.18 2.13 9.76
N PHE A 524 36.43 1.90 8.47
CA PHE A 524 35.99 2.79 7.40
C PHE A 524 35.15 2.06 6.37
N HIS A 525 33.86 2.41 6.32
CA HIS A 525 32.99 2.12 5.20
C HIS A 525 33.10 3.26 4.17
N PHE A 526 33.64 2.94 2.99
CA PHE A 526 33.59 3.82 1.82
C PHE A 526 32.46 3.35 0.90
N TYR A 527 31.37 4.13 0.87
CA TYR A 527 30.32 4.02 -0.13
C TYR A 527 30.83 4.55 -1.48
N ARG A 528 30.30 4.02 -2.59
CA ARG A 528 30.74 4.33 -3.96
C ARG A 528 29.59 4.80 -4.83
#